data_AF-A0A926TXV4-F1
#
_entry.id   AF-A0A926TXV4-F1
#
_cell.length_a   1.000
_cell.length_b   1.000
_cell.length_c   1.000
_cell.angle_alpha   90.00
_cell.angle_beta   90.00
_cell.angle_gamma   90.00
#
_symmetry.space_group_name_H-M   'P 1'
#
loop_
_entity.id
_entity.type
_entity.pdbx_description
1 polymer ?
#
loop_
_entity_poly.entity_id
_entity_poly.type
_entity_poly.pdbx_seq_one_letter_code
_entity_poly.pdbx_strand_id
1 'polypeptide(L)'
;MSNKDAIEKIESKLASGEIAPDYHVRQAIVNRYAENHGGLQLVGGVLVAVVGFSLVGWMGGVGIGLIAAQHLMNWNKKRSEDWRAIDSGRYAHLLTPAEAKLYERTYGKGSLQAAKQGDYAHAGIEPDEAIDVPAEAVEDTAKKSDATAEPTPEATVAADEAAPVDATIQQPAAAPSLFDWSRIADADECPKFALIGKMNAGKSRLIKYLVKHVIFPGQQVDAILFDVFGRAWEWEGFTTLQQCQAMAEQMAADLDEVDRRLAAYQQGESNFTPMFRLLEEAVSTIPEIRALGSEQSATLNRWQSKHGSLTRKLRSRACYVSTELTAESLGMSGDARNDLTIIFPGQKGISKALNDTRMLKLGTRDNARLKETLMEQLKGIDRPALVWHDGEWYAASIPTLDAKGNPEGHPDYEPNFEYLAPGSAPVQDLNQNGSDGSDLNRFGSSPVQWLNRCLDASSETLNRFGSGFSSDGSDSVQGGSGTFTSENLTSVQAVQRITELQAAGLNQTQIIFVLWRVKKGGSQAYQDAVNEYKLLMNEVN
;
A
#
# COMPACT_ATOMS: atom_id res chain seq x y z
N MET A 1 29.58 -6.35 -28.82
CA MET A 1 29.18 -7.50 -27.98
C MET A 1 28.44 -8.46 -28.88
N SER A 2 28.84 -9.73 -28.96
CA SER A 2 28.16 -10.71 -29.81
C SER A 2 26.81 -11.12 -29.21
N ASN A 3 25.88 -11.65 -30.00
CA ASN A 3 24.62 -12.19 -29.48
C ASN A 3 24.84 -13.30 -28.44
N LYS A 4 25.96 -14.03 -28.56
CA LYS A 4 26.33 -15.08 -27.63
C LYS A 4 26.76 -14.49 -26.27
N ASP A 5 27.60 -13.47 -26.27
CA ASP A 5 28.08 -12.81 -25.05
C ASP A 5 26.93 -12.11 -24.29
N ALA A 6 25.95 -11.58 -25.04
CA ALA A 6 24.75 -10.98 -24.47
C ALA A 6 23.91 -12.03 -23.71
N ILE A 7 23.69 -13.19 -24.33
CA ILE A 7 22.94 -14.29 -23.72
C ILE A 7 23.67 -14.81 -22.48
N GLU A 8 24.99 -15.05 -22.56
CA GLU A 8 25.78 -15.56 -21.43
C GLU A 8 25.78 -14.59 -20.25
N LYS A 9 25.84 -13.27 -20.50
CA LYS A 9 25.76 -12.24 -19.46
C LYS A 9 24.37 -12.17 -18.80
N ILE A 10 23.31 -12.35 -19.58
CA ILE A 10 21.93 -12.36 -19.06
C ILE A 10 21.69 -13.63 -18.25
N GLU A 11 22.12 -14.79 -18.75
CA GLU A 11 22.00 -16.07 -18.05
C GLU A 11 22.80 -16.08 -16.75
N SER A 12 23.99 -15.49 -16.73
CA SER A 12 24.77 -15.30 -15.50
C SER A 12 24.05 -14.43 -14.46
N LYS A 13 23.41 -13.33 -14.88
CA LYS A 13 22.65 -12.44 -13.97
C LYS A 13 21.32 -13.02 -13.49
N LEU A 14 20.69 -13.88 -14.31
CA LEU A 14 19.50 -14.64 -13.91
C LEU A 14 19.86 -15.74 -12.92
N ALA A 15 20.95 -16.48 -13.19
CA ALA A 15 21.44 -17.54 -12.31
C ALA A 15 21.91 -17.01 -10.95
N SER A 16 22.44 -15.78 -10.89
CA SER A 16 22.83 -15.12 -9.64
C SER A 16 21.66 -14.50 -8.87
N GLY A 17 20.44 -14.47 -9.45
CA GLY A 17 19.28 -13.81 -8.85
C GLY A 17 19.36 -12.28 -8.83
N GLU A 18 20.35 -11.68 -9.52
CA GLU A 18 20.55 -10.23 -9.56
C GLU A 18 19.41 -9.52 -10.31
N ILE A 19 18.73 -10.23 -11.21
CA ILE A 19 17.56 -9.73 -11.95
C ILE A 19 16.47 -10.79 -12.03
N ALA A 20 15.20 -10.36 -11.91
CA ALA A 20 14.06 -11.24 -12.16
C ALA A 20 13.91 -11.52 -13.67
N PRO A 21 13.57 -12.75 -14.10
CA PRO A 21 13.36 -13.10 -15.52
C PRO A 21 12.41 -12.15 -16.25
N ASP A 22 11.32 -11.75 -15.59
CA ASP A 22 10.30 -10.85 -16.12
C ASP A 22 10.85 -9.42 -16.38
N TYR A 23 11.72 -8.93 -15.49
CA TYR A 23 12.28 -7.58 -15.60
C TYR A 23 13.10 -7.38 -16.87
N HIS A 24 13.94 -8.36 -17.25
CA HIS A 24 14.77 -8.26 -18.44
C HIS A 24 13.93 -8.30 -19.72
N VAL A 25 12.89 -9.14 -19.75
CA VAL A 25 12.00 -9.24 -20.90
C VAL A 25 11.23 -7.93 -21.10
N ARG A 26 10.67 -7.35 -20.02
CA ARG A 26 9.99 -6.04 -20.10
C ARG A 26 10.93 -4.93 -20.54
N GLN A 27 12.15 -4.89 -20.01
CA GLN A 27 13.13 -3.87 -20.38
C GLN A 27 13.55 -3.99 -21.85
N ALA A 28 13.72 -5.21 -22.36
CA ALA A 28 14.00 -5.45 -23.78
C ALA A 28 12.85 -4.97 -24.68
N ILE A 29 11.60 -5.29 -24.32
CA ILE A 29 10.41 -4.83 -25.05
C ILE A 29 10.32 -3.30 -25.04
N VAL A 30 10.55 -2.65 -23.89
CA VAL A 30 10.55 -1.18 -23.75
C VAL A 30 11.62 -0.54 -24.65
N ASN A 31 12.84 -1.07 -24.63
CA ASN A 31 13.95 -0.54 -25.43
C ASN A 31 13.66 -0.69 -26.94
N ARG A 32 13.17 -1.85 -27.38
CA ARG A 32 12.83 -2.09 -28.80
C ARG A 32 11.63 -1.29 -29.26
N TYR A 33 10.66 -1.07 -28.39
CA TYR A 33 9.54 -0.18 -28.66
C TYR A 33 10.04 1.25 -28.87
N ALA A 34 10.92 1.74 -27.99
CA ALA A 34 11.51 3.07 -28.10
C ALA A 34 12.38 3.26 -29.36
N GLU A 35 13.14 2.25 -29.77
CA GLU A 35 13.94 2.25 -30.99
C GLU A 35 13.07 2.30 -32.26
N ASN A 36 12.01 1.47 -32.33
CA ASN A 36 11.15 1.38 -33.51
C ASN A 36 10.15 2.54 -33.65
N HIS A 37 9.79 3.20 -32.54
CA HIS A 37 8.80 4.28 -32.53
C HIS A 37 9.45 5.67 -32.39
N GLY A 38 10.77 5.77 -32.57
CA GLY A 38 11.48 7.03 -32.71
C GLY A 38 11.58 7.84 -31.42
N GLY A 39 12.20 7.26 -30.38
CA GLY A 39 12.42 7.86 -29.06
C GLY A 39 13.09 9.24 -28.98
N LEU A 40 13.39 9.90 -30.11
CA LEU A 40 13.97 11.24 -30.20
C LEU A 40 12.94 12.37 -30.33
N GLN A 41 11.67 12.12 -30.67
CA GLN A 41 10.64 13.19 -30.67
C GLN A 41 10.20 13.62 -29.27
N LEU A 42 10.56 12.83 -28.25
CA LEU A 42 10.08 12.95 -26.87
C LEU A 42 10.85 13.99 -26.04
N VAL A 43 12.12 14.26 -26.39
CA VAL A 43 12.96 15.28 -25.73
C VAL A 43 12.81 16.66 -26.39
N GLY A 44 12.51 16.70 -27.69
CA GLY A 44 12.35 17.94 -28.45
C GLY A 44 11.13 18.78 -28.03
N GLY A 45 10.00 18.14 -27.72
CA GLY A 45 8.76 18.86 -27.36
C GLY A 45 8.84 19.64 -26.05
N VAL A 46 9.54 19.09 -25.05
CA VAL A 46 9.75 19.76 -23.75
C VAL A 46 10.71 20.94 -23.91
N LEU A 47 11.74 20.80 -24.74
CA LEU A 47 12.70 21.88 -25.01
C LEU A 47 12.06 23.07 -25.75
N VAL A 48 11.15 22.80 -26.71
CA VAL A 48 10.40 23.85 -27.42
C VAL A 48 9.45 24.60 -26.50
N ALA A 49 8.81 23.91 -25.54
CA ALA A 49 7.93 24.55 -24.56
C ALA A 49 8.69 25.47 -23.60
N VAL A 50 9.87 25.07 -23.13
CA VAL A 50 10.73 25.87 -22.23
C VAL A 50 11.28 27.11 -22.94
N VAL A 51 11.70 26.99 -24.20
CA VAL A 51 12.20 28.11 -25.00
C VAL A 51 11.07 29.08 -25.41
N GLY A 52 9.89 28.56 -25.74
CA GLY A 52 8.71 29.39 -26.09
C GLY A 52 8.21 30.25 -24.92
N PHE A 53 8.30 29.74 -23.69
CA PHE A 53 7.90 30.47 -22.48
C PHE A 53 8.80 31.67 -22.15
N SER A 54 10.03 31.67 -22.67
CA SER A 54 11.00 32.75 -22.45
C SER A 54 10.86 33.90 -23.46
N LEU A 55 10.24 33.64 -24.62
CA LEU A 55 10.15 34.60 -25.73
C LEU A 55 8.80 35.31 -25.86
N VAL A 56 7.71 34.72 -25.37
CA VAL A 56 6.37 35.28 -25.50
C VAL A 56 5.85 35.59 -24.10
N GLY A 57 5.78 36.87 -23.76
CA GLY A 57 5.42 37.35 -22.41
C GLY A 57 4.10 36.79 -21.85
N TRP A 58 3.82 37.10 -20.58
CA TRP A 58 2.80 36.48 -19.71
C TRP A 58 1.43 36.14 -20.35
N MET A 59 0.93 36.92 -21.31
CA MET A 59 -0.34 36.63 -22.00
C MET A 59 -0.28 35.48 -23.03
N GLY A 60 0.89 35.16 -23.60
CA GLY A 60 1.09 33.97 -24.44
C GLY A 60 1.36 32.70 -23.64
N GLY A 61 1.87 32.83 -22.41
CA GLY A 61 2.23 31.71 -21.54
C GLY A 61 1.02 30.87 -21.08
N VAL A 62 -0.16 31.48 -20.91
CA VAL A 62 -1.37 30.75 -20.50
C VAL A 62 -1.88 29.82 -21.61
N GLY A 63 -1.88 30.29 -22.87
CA GLY A 63 -2.28 29.48 -24.02
C GLY A 63 -1.31 28.32 -24.27
N ILE A 64 0.00 28.60 -24.22
CA ILE A 64 1.05 27.57 -24.35
C ILE A 64 0.99 26.59 -23.17
N GLY A 65 0.70 27.07 -21.96
CA GLY A 65 0.55 26.25 -20.75
C GLY A 65 -0.63 25.27 -20.84
N LEU A 66 -1.78 25.71 -21.36
CA LEU A 66 -2.93 24.84 -21.57
C LEU A 66 -2.68 23.80 -22.67
N ILE A 67 -2.03 24.19 -23.76
CA ILE A 67 -1.61 23.26 -24.83
C ILE A 67 -0.60 22.24 -24.29
N ALA A 68 0.37 22.68 -23.49
CA ALA A 68 1.35 21.80 -22.84
C ALA A 68 0.69 20.84 -21.83
N ALA A 69 -0.26 21.32 -21.02
CA ALA A 69 -1.01 20.49 -20.07
C ALA A 69 -1.88 19.45 -20.80
N GLN A 70 -2.54 19.82 -21.89
CA GLN A 70 -3.31 18.90 -22.72
C GLN A 70 -2.41 17.87 -23.40
N HIS A 71 -1.24 18.28 -23.91
CA HIS A 71 -0.24 17.35 -24.43
C HIS A 71 0.30 16.41 -23.36
N LEU A 72 0.51 16.88 -22.12
CA LEU A 72 0.98 16.08 -21.00
C LEU A 72 -0.09 15.05 -20.56
N MET A 73 -1.37 15.44 -20.54
CA MET A 73 -2.48 14.52 -20.26
C MET A 73 -2.63 13.45 -21.34
N ASN A 74 -2.58 13.85 -22.61
CA ASN A 74 -2.59 12.91 -23.74
C ASN A 74 -1.36 11.99 -23.73
N TRP A 75 -0.21 12.51 -23.31
CA TRP A 75 1.01 11.73 -23.13
C TRP A 75 0.89 10.72 -21.98
N ASN A 76 0.38 11.11 -20.82
CA ASN A 76 0.14 10.19 -19.70
C ASN A 76 -0.85 9.08 -20.08
N LYS A 77 -1.92 9.44 -20.81
CA LYS A 77 -2.88 8.46 -21.33
C LYS A 77 -2.22 7.48 -22.31
N LYS A 78 -1.50 7.98 -23.30
CA LYS A 78 -0.78 7.15 -24.29
C LYS A 78 0.29 6.30 -23.62
N ARG A 79 1.03 6.84 -22.66
CA ARG A 79 2.02 6.11 -21.87
C ARG A 79 1.36 4.97 -21.09
N SER A 80 0.20 5.20 -20.46
CA SER A 80 -0.54 4.15 -19.76
C SER A 80 -1.03 3.05 -20.71
N GLU A 81 -1.52 3.41 -21.89
CA GLU A 81 -1.92 2.47 -22.94
C GLU A 81 -0.71 1.65 -23.46
N ASP A 82 0.43 2.29 -23.66
CA ASP A 82 1.68 1.64 -24.07
C ASP A 82 2.19 0.66 -23.01
N TRP A 83 2.16 1.03 -21.72
CA TRP A 83 2.52 0.11 -20.63
C TRP A 83 1.59 -1.09 -20.53
N ARG A 84 0.27 -0.90 -20.70
CA ARG A 84 -0.68 -2.03 -20.76
C ARG A 84 -0.41 -2.93 -21.95
N ALA A 85 -0.06 -2.36 -23.10
CA ALA A 85 0.29 -3.13 -24.29
C ALA A 85 1.61 -3.91 -24.08
N ILE A 86 2.61 -3.32 -23.44
CA ILE A 86 3.87 -4.00 -23.06
C ILE A 86 3.57 -5.17 -22.11
N ASP A 87 2.77 -4.94 -21.06
CA ASP A 87 2.43 -5.97 -20.07
C ASP A 87 1.57 -7.11 -20.65
N SER A 88 0.77 -6.83 -21.69
CA SER A 88 -0.01 -7.84 -22.41
C SER A 88 0.81 -8.69 -23.40
N GLY A 89 2.11 -8.43 -23.55
CA GLY A 89 2.94 -9.11 -24.55
C GLY A 89 2.70 -8.64 -25.99
N ARG A 90 1.91 -7.58 -26.22
CA ARG A 90 1.59 -7.05 -27.56
C ARG A 90 2.81 -6.71 -28.41
N TYR A 91 3.90 -6.31 -27.74
CA TYR A 91 5.15 -5.93 -28.38
C TYR A 91 6.22 -7.03 -28.34
N ALA A 92 5.88 -8.26 -27.94
CA ALA A 92 6.83 -9.39 -27.93
C ALA A 92 7.41 -9.69 -29.33
N HIS A 93 6.69 -9.33 -30.40
CA HIS A 93 7.16 -9.45 -31.78
C HIS A 93 8.39 -8.55 -32.11
N LEU A 94 8.68 -7.55 -31.28
CA LEU A 94 9.84 -6.67 -31.44
C LEU A 94 11.14 -7.24 -30.85
N LEU A 95 11.05 -8.39 -30.16
CA LEU A 95 12.20 -9.04 -29.54
C LEU A 95 13.13 -9.65 -30.61
N THR A 96 14.44 -9.56 -30.36
CA THR A 96 15.44 -10.29 -31.15
C THR A 96 15.27 -11.80 -30.96
N PRO A 97 15.85 -12.65 -31.85
CA PRO A 97 15.77 -14.10 -31.68
C PRO A 97 16.27 -14.61 -30.32
N ALA A 98 17.26 -13.95 -29.73
CA ALA A 98 17.78 -14.28 -28.40
C ALA A 98 16.78 -13.94 -27.28
N GLU A 99 16.22 -12.73 -27.32
CA GLU A 99 15.24 -12.26 -26.34
C GLU A 99 13.90 -13.01 -26.48
N ALA A 100 13.51 -13.37 -27.71
CA ALA A 100 12.36 -14.22 -28.02
C ALA A 100 12.49 -15.62 -27.39
N LYS A 101 13.69 -16.21 -27.43
CA LYS A 101 13.96 -17.50 -26.79
C LYS A 101 13.87 -17.39 -25.26
N LEU A 102 14.32 -16.29 -24.68
CA LEU A 102 14.15 -16.01 -23.24
C LEU A 102 12.67 -15.80 -22.90
N TYR A 103 11.92 -15.07 -23.72
CA TYR A 103 10.47 -14.86 -23.58
C TYR A 103 9.72 -16.19 -23.52
N GLU A 104 9.94 -17.10 -24.48
CA GLU A 104 9.30 -18.41 -24.47
C GLU A 104 9.75 -19.30 -23.30
N ARG A 105 10.99 -19.12 -22.80
CA ARG A 105 11.43 -19.82 -21.58
C ARG A 105 10.71 -19.29 -20.35
N THR A 106 10.45 -17.99 -20.27
CA THR A 106 9.78 -17.34 -19.13
C THR A 106 8.26 -17.54 -19.14
N TYR A 107 7.63 -17.58 -20.33
CA TYR A 107 6.17 -17.59 -20.47
C TYR A 107 5.60 -18.85 -21.14
N GLY A 108 6.44 -19.86 -21.37
CA GLY A 108 6.04 -21.11 -22.02
C GLY A 108 6.23 -21.10 -23.55
N LYS A 109 6.46 -22.29 -24.13
CA LYS A 109 6.58 -22.48 -25.58
C LYS A 109 5.28 -22.07 -26.28
N GLY A 110 5.38 -21.32 -27.37
CA GLY A 110 4.22 -20.85 -28.13
C GLY A 110 3.64 -19.50 -27.69
N SER A 111 4.06 -18.98 -26.53
CA SER A 111 3.64 -17.65 -26.02
C SER A 111 3.97 -16.51 -26.99
N LEU A 112 5.11 -16.59 -27.70
CA LEU A 112 5.49 -15.60 -28.70
C LEU A 112 4.61 -15.68 -29.96
N GLN A 113 4.22 -16.88 -30.36
CA GLN A 113 3.33 -17.08 -31.51
C GLN A 113 1.91 -16.61 -31.21
N ALA A 114 1.40 -16.88 -29.99
CA ALA A 114 0.14 -16.34 -29.50
C ALA A 114 0.16 -14.80 -29.48
N ALA A 115 1.22 -14.20 -28.95
CA ALA A 115 1.41 -12.75 -28.97
C ALA A 115 1.39 -12.15 -30.38
N LYS A 116 2.04 -12.81 -31.36
CA LYS A 116 2.02 -12.39 -32.77
C LYS A 116 0.64 -12.49 -33.42
N GLN A 117 -0.18 -13.43 -32.98
CA GLN A 117 -1.54 -13.65 -33.48
C GLN A 117 -2.58 -12.76 -32.80
N GLY A 118 -2.17 -11.90 -31.86
CA GLY A 118 -3.08 -11.06 -31.09
C GLY A 118 -3.75 -11.78 -29.93
N ASP A 119 -3.35 -13.02 -29.64
CA ASP A 119 -3.82 -13.80 -28.51
C ASP A 119 -2.96 -13.50 -27.28
N TYR A 120 -3.29 -12.39 -26.64
CA TYR A 120 -2.57 -11.89 -25.47
C TYR A 120 -2.99 -12.57 -24.16
N ALA A 121 -4.04 -13.40 -24.19
CA ALA A 121 -4.46 -14.21 -23.04
C ALA A 121 -3.48 -15.37 -22.78
N HIS A 122 -2.70 -15.77 -23.79
CA HIS A 122 -1.69 -16.82 -23.72
C HIS A 122 -0.25 -16.28 -23.78
N ALA A 123 -0.09 -14.96 -23.87
CA ALA A 123 1.20 -14.30 -24.02
C ALA A 123 1.81 -13.77 -22.70
N GLY A 124 1.13 -13.83 -21.55
CA GLY A 124 1.65 -13.29 -20.29
C GLY A 124 1.15 -13.98 -19.02
N ILE A 125 2.12 -14.28 -18.14
CA ILE A 125 2.06 -14.70 -16.72
C ILE A 125 1.04 -15.79 -16.35
N GLU A 126 1.35 -17.06 -16.67
CA GLU A 126 1.12 -18.22 -15.79
C GLU A 126 2.28 -19.21 -16.01
N PRO A 127 3.01 -19.68 -14.97
CA PRO A 127 3.85 -20.88 -15.07
C PRO A 127 3.05 -22.14 -14.75
N ASP A 128 3.32 -23.17 -15.54
CA ASP A 128 3.00 -24.60 -15.41
C ASP A 128 1.56 -25.08 -15.64
N GLU A 129 1.30 -25.51 -16.88
CA GLU A 129 1.00 -26.94 -17.13
C GLU A 129 1.55 -27.37 -18.51
N ALA A 130 2.31 -28.46 -18.49
CA ALA A 130 2.74 -29.18 -19.68
C ALA A 130 1.55 -29.97 -20.24
N ILE A 131 1.31 -29.86 -21.55
CA ILE A 131 0.32 -30.69 -22.26
C ILE A 131 0.98 -32.02 -22.63
N ASP A 132 0.39 -33.11 -22.13
CA ASP A 132 0.57 -34.46 -22.67
C ASP A 132 -0.15 -34.53 -24.03
N VAL A 133 0.61 -34.45 -25.12
CA VAL A 133 0.08 -34.61 -26.48
C VAL A 133 0.25 -36.08 -26.88
N PRO A 134 -0.84 -36.82 -27.19
CA PRO A 134 -0.71 -38.17 -27.72
C PRO A 134 -0.04 -38.10 -29.09
N ALA A 135 1.06 -38.84 -29.25
CA ALA A 135 1.74 -38.99 -30.52
C ALA A 135 0.85 -39.70 -31.53
N GLU A 136 0.48 -39.02 -32.62
CA GLU A 136 -0.02 -39.67 -33.83
C GLU A 136 1.10 -40.50 -34.47
N ALA A 137 0.75 -41.73 -34.84
CA ALA A 137 1.64 -42.70 -35.45
C ALA A 137 2.05 -42.26 -36.86
N VAL A 138 3.36 -42.12 -37.07
CA VAL A 138 3.94 -42.15 -38.41
C VAL A 138 4.23 -43.62 -38.74
N GLU A 139 3.54 -44.13 -39.75
CA GLU A 139 3.86 -45.39 -40.42
C GLU A 139 5.31 -45.37 -40.88
N ASP A 140 6.08 -46.39 -40.52
CA ASP A 140 7.15 -46.82 -41.41
C ASP A 140 7.39 -48.33 -41.37
N THR A 141 7.58 -48.85 -42.57
CA THR A 141 7.55 -50.25 -42.95
C THR A 141 8.83 -51.03 -42.62
N ALA A 142 8.63 -52.30 -42.22
CA ALA A 142 9.44 -53.49 -42.53
C ALA A 142 10.82 -53.70 -41.85
N LYS A 143 10.92 -54.72 -40.97
CA LYS A 143 11.53 -56.06 -41.25
C LYS A 143 11.72 -56.92 -39.98
N LYS A 144 10.98 -58.03 -39.93
CA LYS A 144 11.42 -59.45 -39.77
C LYS A 144 12.59 -59.77 -38.81
N SER A 145 12.31 -60.49 -37.71
CA SER A 145 12.79 -61.89 -37.47
C SER A 145 12.42 -62.44 -36.07
N ASP A 146 11.65 -63.53 -36.09
CA ASP A 146 11.73 -64.79 -35.34
C ASP A 146 12.17 -64.91 -33.86
N ALA A 147 11.26 -65.59 -33.14
CA ALA A 147 11.46 -66.76 -32.26
C ALA A 147 11.89 -66.58 -30.80
N THR A 148 11.04 -67.04 -29.86
CA THR A 148 11.11 -68.37 -29.20
C THR A 148 10.36 -68.33 -27.85
N ALA A 149 9.62 -69.40 -27.57
CA ALA A 149 8.72 -69.57 -26.43
C ALA A 149 9.40 -70.20 -25.19
N GLU A 150 8.61 -70.24 -24.10
CA GLU A 150 8.70 -71.04 -22.85
C GLU A 150 9.44 -70.43 -21.64
N PRO A 151 9.13 -70.88 -20.39
CA PRO A 151 7.81 -70.84 -19.77
C PRO A 151 7.85 -70.25 -18.33
N THR A 152 6.66 -69.95 -17.84
CA THR A 152 6.31 -69.52 -16.47
C THR A 152 6.69 -70.55 -15.40
N PRO A 153 7.14 -70.12 -14.20
CA PRO A 153 6.92 -70.87 -12.97
C PRO A 153 5.85 -70.21 -12.09
N GLU A 154 5.00 -71.09 -11.55
CA GLU A 154 3.94 -70.85 -10.58
C GLU A 154 4.43 -70.03 -9.37
N ALA A 155 3.71 -68.94 -9.08
CA ALA A 155 3.80 -68.25 -7.81
C ALA A 155 2.62 -68.66 -6.93
N THR A 156 2.96 -69.34 -5.84
CA THR A 156 2.10 -69.79 -4.75
C THR A 156 1.32 -68.63 -4.15
N VAL A 157 -0.01 -68.73 -4.18
CA VAL A 157 -0.92 -67.78 -3.53
C VAL A 157 -0.87 -68.01 -2.01
N ALA A 158 -0.19 -67.12 -1.29
CA ALA A 158 -0.39 -66.97 0.15
C ALA A 158 -1.57 -66.02 0.36
N ALA A 159 -2.62 -66.53 1.00
CA ALA A 159 -3.77 -65.74 1.42
C ALA A 159 -3.33 -64.79 2.55
N ASP A 160 -3.17 -63.51 2.21
CA ASP A 160 -3.00 -62.43 3.17
C ASP A 160 -4.41 -62.00 3.63
N GLU A 161 -4.70 -62.29 4.89
CA GLU A 161 -5.96 -61.98 5.56
C GLU A 161 -6.00 -60.46 5.79
N ALA A 162 -6.61 -59.74 4.84
CA ALA A 162 -6.79 -58.30 4.90
C ALA A 162 -7.58 -57.91 6.16
N ALA A 163 -6.87 -57.37 7.14
CA ALA A 163 -7.47 -56.73 8.30
C ALA A 163 -8.46 -55.65 7.83
N PRO A 164 -9.67 -55.57 8.42
CA PRO A 164 -10.66 -54.57 8.04
C PRO A 164 -10.05 -53.18 8.27
N VAL A 165 -9.84 -52.45 7.17
CA VAL A 165 -9.46 -51.05 7.21
C VAL A 165 -10.64 -50.33 7.84
N ASP A 166 -10.47 -49.97 9.12
CA ASP A 166 -11.44 -49.24 9.92
C ASP A 166 -11.62 -47.88 9.24
N ALA A 167 -12.63 -47.80 8.36
CA ALA A 167 -13.03 -46.60 7.68
C ALA A 167 -13.54 -45.63 8.74
N THR A 168 -12.61 -44.89 9.34
CA THR A 168 -12.90 -43.79 10.24
C THR A 168 -13.68 -42.79 9.40
N ILE A 169 -15.02 -42.85 9.50
CA ILE A 169 -15.93 -41.89 8.90
C ILE A 169 -15.51 -40.54 9.48
N GLN A 170 -14.71 -39.77 8.73
CA GLN A 170 -14.40 -38.39 9.07
C GLN A 170 -15.73 -37.66 9.09
N GLN A 171 -16.23 -37.44 10.31
CA GLN A 171 -17.42 -36.66 10.56
C GLN A 171 -17.24 -35.32 9.81
N PRO A 172 -18.17 -34.92 8.93
CA PRO A 172 -18.02 -33.73 8.13
C PRO A 172 -17.72 -32.56 9.06
N ALA A 173 -16.61 -31.86 8.79
CA ALA A 173 -16.19 -30.70 9.56
C ALA A 173 -17.40 -29.76 9.70
N ALA A 174 -17.72 -29.37 10.93
CA ALA A 174 -18.84 -28.47 11.20
C ALA A 174 -18.75 -27.26 10.29
N ALA A 175 -19.89 -26.86 9.69
CA ALA A 175 -19.92 -25.70 8.80
C ALA A 175 -19.29 -24.50 9.53
N PRO A 176 -18.33 -23.79 8.89
CA PRO A 176 -17.64 -22.70 9.57
C PRO A 176 -18.67 -21.63 9.98
N SER A 177 -18.59 -21.18 11.23
CA SER A 177 -19.47 -20.14 11.76
C SER A 177 -19.23 -18.81 11.04
N LEU A 178 -20.28 -17.99 10.94
CA LEU A 178 -20.14 -16.61 10.49
C LEU A 178 -19.18 -15.83 11.39
N PHE A 179 -18.56 -14.78 10.84
CA PHE A 179 -17.69 -13.87 11.59
C PHE A 179 -18.43 -13.24 12.76
N ASP A 180 -17.85 -13.34 13.95
CA ASP A 180 -18.37 -12.71 15.15
C ASP A 180 -17.89 -11.25 15.24
N TRP A 181 -18.84 -10.32 15.13
CA TRP A 181 -18.56 -8.88 15.18
C TRP A 181 -17.94 -8.43 16.51
N SER A 182 -18.15 -9.16 17.62
CA SER A 182 -17.54 -8.80 18.90
C SER A 182 -16.02 -8.89 18.86
N ARG A 183 -15.44 -9.67 17.93
CA ARG A 183 -13.98 -9.71 17.71
C ARG A 183 -13.40 -8.36 17.31
N ILE A 184 -14.19 -7.55 16.60
CA ILE A 184 -13.79 -6.16 16.26
C ILE A 184 -13.78 -5.28 17.50
N ALA A 185 -14.60 -5.57 18.52
CA ALA A 185 -14.62 -4.81 19.75
C ALA A 185 -13.30 -4.93 20.53
N ASP A 186 -12.56 -6.02 20.37
CA ASP A 186 -11.24 -6.16 20.99
C ASP A 186 -10.18 -5.38 20.20
N ALA A 187 -9.45 -4.50 20.89
CA ALA A 187 -8.35 -3.73 20.29
C ALA A 187 -7.08 -4.57 20.12
N ASP A 188 -7.00 -5.69 20.84
CA ASP A 188 -5.89 -6.64 20.78
C ASP A 188 -6.01 -7.51 19.52
N GLU A 189 -7.22 -7.94 19.17
CA GLU A 189 -7.50 -8.68 17.93
C GLU A 189 -7.63 -7.75 16.71
N CYS A 190 -8.29 -6.61 16.87
CA CYS A 190 -8.58 -5.70 15.76
C CYS A 190 -8.04 -4.28 16.02
N PRO A 191 -6.69 -4.11 16.09
CA PRO A 191 -6.07 -2.81 16.38
C PRO A 191 -6.36 -1.79 15.28
N LYS A 192 -6.42 -2.25 14.02
CA LYS A 192 -6.72 -1.46 12.83
C LYS A 192 -7.74 -2.21 11.99
N PHE A 193 -8.61 -1.45 11.33
CA PHE A 193 -9.48 -2.05 10.34
C PHE A 193 -9.75 -1.11 9.16
N ALA A 194 -10.08 -1.70 8.02
CA ALA A 194 -10.44 -0.98 6.82
C ALA A 194 -11.78 -1.45 6.26
N LEU A 195 -12.53 -0.53 5.68
CA LEU A 195 -13.77 -0.82 4.96
C LEU A 195 -13.55 -0.56 3.47
N ILE A 196 -13.65 -1.62 2.68
CA ILE A 196 -13.29 -1.60 1.27
C ILE A 196 -14.49 -2.01 0.42
N GLY A 197 -14.90 -1.14 -0.48
CA GLY A 197 -16.05 -1.42 -1.34
C GLY A 197 -16.41 -0.28 -2.27
N LYS A 198 -17.02 -0.61 -3.41
CA LYS A 198 -17.50 0.38 -4.38
C LYS A 198 -18.52 1.34 -3.74
N MET A 199 -18.84 2.44 -4.43
CA MET A 199 -19.90 3.35 -4.00
C MET A 199 -21.22 2.60 -3.74
N ASN A 200 -21.91 2.99 -2.66
CA ASN A 200 -23.13 2.36 -2.16
C ASN A 200 -22.97 0.90 -1.70
N ALA A 201 -21.75 0.46 -1.33
CA ALA A 201 -21.52 -0.82 -0.67
C ALA A 201 -22.01 -0.85 0.80
N GLY A 202 -22.44 0.29 1.36
CA GLY A 202 -22.87 0.40 2.75
C GLY A 202 -21.76 0.74 3.75
N LYS A 203 -20.59 1.19 3.27
CA LYS A 203 -19.41 1.50 4.11
C LYS A 203 -19.74 2.46 5.25
N SER A 204 -20.28 3.64 4.92
CA SER A 204 -20.53 4.71 5.90
C SER A 204 -21.55 4.30 6.97
N ARG A 205 -22.63 3.59 6.59
CA ARG A 205 -23.61 3.05 7.55
C ARG A 205 -22.97 2.00 8.47
N LEU A 206 -22.15 1.10 7.92
CA LEU A 206 -21.49 0.07 8.69
C LEU A 206 -20.50 0.68 9.70
N ILE A 207 -19.74 1.71 9.34
CA ILE A 207 -18.81 2.36 10.28
C ILE A 207 -19.56 2.95 11.48
N LYS A 208 -20.66 3.67 11.24
CA LYS A 208 -21.48 4.21 12.32
C LYS A 208 -21.98 3.10 13.25
N TYR A 209 -22.45 1.99 12.68
CA TYR A 209 -22.84 0.81 13.45
C TYR A 209 -21.68 0.28 14.29
N LEU A 210 -20.53 0.02 13.67
CA LEU A 210 -19.36 -0.53 14.34
C LEU A 210 -18.90 0.37 15.48
N VAL A 211 -18.77 1.68 15.26
CA VAL A 211 -18.30 2.61 16.29
C VAL A 211 -19.28 2.68 17.45
N LYS A 212 -20.58 2.86 17.18
CA LYS A 212 -21.60 3.09 18.22
C LYS A 212 -21.99 1.83 18.99
N HIS A 213 -22.11 0.70 18.28
CA HIS A 213 -22.76 -0.51 18.82
C HIS A 213 -21.80 -1.67 19.06
N VAL A 214 -20.62 -1.67 18.46
CA VAL A 214 -19.67 -2.80 18.56
C VAL A 214 -18.40 -2.42 19.30
N ILE A 215 -17.69 -1.39 18.83
CA ILE A 215 -16.35 -1.04 19.32
C ILE A 215 -16.43 -0.28 20.64
N PHE A 216 -17.35 0.68 20.75
CA PHE A 216 -17.49 1.53 21.93
C PHE A 216 -18.94 1.60 22.44
N PRO A 217 -19.58 0.46 22.73
CA PRO A 217 -20.99 0.43 23.13
C PRO A 217 -21.20 1.25 24.40
N GLY A 218 -22.08 2.26 24.30
CA GLY A 218 -22.47 3.13 25.41
C GLY A 218 -21.37 4.08 25.93
N GLN A 219 -20.24 4.21 25.23
CA GLN A 219 -19.13 5.06 25.66
C GLN A 219 -19.11 6.39 24.90
N GLN A 220 -18.64 7.44 25.56
CA GLN A 220 -18.28 8.67 24.88
C GLN A 220 -16.95 8.45 24.15
N VAL A 221 -16.96 8.72 22.84
CA VAL A 221 -15.79 8.55 21.95
C VAL A 221 -15.42 9.91 21.39
N ASP A 222 -14.13 10.22 21.42
CA ASP A 222 -13.58 11.31 20.62
C ASP A 222 -13.41 10.82 19.17
N ALA A 223 -14.41 11.08 18.33
CA ALA A 223 -14.48 10.60 16.95
C ALA A 223 -14.22 11.74 15.94
N ILE A 224 -13.17 11.62 15.14
CA ILE A 224 -12.82 12.58 14.09
C ILE A 224 -12.86 11.89 12.74
N LEU A 225 -13.51 12.54 11.77
CA LEU A 225 -13.53 12.15 10.37
C LEU A 225 -12.64 13.08 9.56
N PHE A 226 -11.73 12.49 8.79
CA PHE A 226 -10.94 13.14 7.76
C PHE A 226 -11.53 12.74 6.40
N ASP A 227 -12.29 13.63 5.78
CA ASP A 227 -12.87 13.42 4.45
C ASP A 227 -12.91 14.73 3.67
N VAL A 228 -12.25 14.79 2.52
CA VAL A 228 -12.25 15.97 1.65
C VAL A 228 -13.62 16.22 0.99
N PHE A 229 -14.50 15.22 0.96
CA PHE A 229 -15.83 15.30 0.37
C PHE A 229 -16.98 15.21 1.40
N GLY A 230 -16.68 14.74 2.60
CA GLY A 230 -17.67 14.33 3.60
C GLY A 230 -18.35 15.52 4.23
N ARG A 231 -19.67 15.45 4.40
CA ARG A 231 -20.44 16.56 4.99
C ARG A 231 -20.76 16.27 6.45
N ALA A 232 -20.68 17.29 7.31
CA ALA A 232 -20.91 17.12 8.75
C ALA A 232 -22.25 16.46 9.11
N TRP A 233 -23.32 16.75 8.36
CA TRP A 233 -24.64 16.15 8.59
C TRP A 233 -24.73 14.67 8.18
N GLU A 234 -23.86 14.20 7.28
CA GLU A 234 -23.77 12.79 6.89
C GLU A 234 -23.09 11.97 7.99
N TRP A 235 -22.33 12.62 8.87
CA TRP A 235 -21.49 12.00 9.88
C TRP A 235 -21.81 12.51 11.29
N GLU A 236 -23.11 12.58 11.60
CA GLU A 236 -23.61 12.86 12.95
C GLU A 236 -22.85 12.02 14.00
N GLY A 237 -22.28 12.70 15.01
CA GLY A 237 -21.42 12.09 16.03
C GLY A 237 -19.92 12.15 15.76
N PHE A 238 -19.50 12.63 14.59
CA PHE A 238 -18.09 12.85 14.25
C PHE A 238 -17.77 14.34 14.10
N THR A 239 -16.61 14.76 14.59
CA THR A 239 -16.01 16.03 14.16
C THR A 239 -15.45 15.84 12.75
N THR A 240 -16.08 16.47 11.76
CA THR A 240 -15.70 16.31 10.34
C THR A 240 -14.74 17.40 9.91
N LEU A 241 -13.57 17.01 9.41
CA LEU A 241 -12.55 17.90 8.85
C LEU A 241 -12.48 17.67 7.33
N GLN A 242 -12.68 18.74 6.56
CA GLN A 242 -12.68 18.71 5.09
C GLN A 242 -11.44 19.32 4.45
N GLN A 243 -10.76 20.22 5.15
CA GLN A 243 -9.58 20.92 4.62
C GLN A 243 -8.32 20.14 4.98
N CYS A 244 -7.52 19.75 3.98
CA CYS A 244 -6.29 18.97 4.17
C CYS A 244 -5.31 19.61 5.17
N GLN A 245 -5.23 20.95 5.20
CA GLN A 245 -4.42 21.67 6.18
C GLN A 245 -4.90 21.43 7.62
N ALA A 246 -6.21 21.57 7.87
CA ALA A 246 -6.82 21.29 9.17
C ALA A 246 -6.70 19.81 9.57
N MET A 247 -6.78 18.89 8.59
CA MET A 247 -6.52 17.47 8.83
C MET A 247 -5.09 17.24 9.30
N ALA A 248 -4.09 17.84 8.64
CA ALA A 248 -2.68 17.70 8.99
C ALA A 248 -2.37 18.29 10.38
N GLU A 249 -2.96 19.44 10.71
CA GLU A 249 -2.87 20.06 12.03
C GLU A 249 -3.49 19.17 13.11
N GLN A 250 -4.67 18.62 12.85
CA GLN A 250 -5.30 17.67 13.77
C GLN A 250 -4.48 16.38 13.93
N MET A 251 -3.85 15.88 12.87
CA MET A 251 -2.95 14.71 12.96
C MET A 251 -1.70 15.02 13.81
N ALA A 252 -1.18 16.26 13.77
CA ALA A 252 -0.10 16.68 14.66
C ALA A 252 -0.59 16.74 16.12
N ALA A 253 -1.78 17.31 16.38
CA ALA A 253 -2.38 17.34 17.71
C ALA A 253 -2.66 15.93 18.26
N ASP A 254 -3.10 15.00 17.41
CA ASP A 254 -3.29 13.59 17.77
C ASP A 254 -1.97 12.94 18.18
N LEU A 255 -0.85 13.26 17.51
CA LEU A 255 0.47 12.73 17.86
C LEU A 255 0.93 13.22 19.23
N ASP A 256 0.68 14.49 19.56
CA ASP A 256 0.99 15.06 20.87
C ASP A 256 0.14 14.43 21.97
N GLU A 257 -1.16 14.22 21.72
CA GLU A 257 -2.06 13.54 22.65
C GLU A 257 -1.65 12.07 22.87
N VAL A 258 -1.22 11.38 21.81
CA VAL A 258 -0.67 10.02 21.89
C VAL A 258 0.59 9.99 22.77
N ASP A 259 1.50 10.96 22.62
CA ASP A 259 2.70 11.04 23.47
C ASP A 259 2.34 11.33 24.93
N ARG A 260 1.38 12.23 25.17
CA ARG A 260 0.87 12.52 26.51
C ARG A 260 0.26 11.27 27.17
N ARG A 261 -0.60 10.55 26.46
CA ARG A 261 -1.21 9.30 26.96
C ARG A 261 -0.17 8.22 27.21
N LEU A 262 0.85 8.11 26.35
CA LEU A 262 1.93 7.15 26.53
C LEU A 262 2.72 7.44 27.81
N ALA A 263 3.04 8.71 28.08
CA ALA A 263 3.69 9.12 29.32
C ALA A 263 2.82 8.82 30.56
N ALA A 264 1.52 9.11 30.49
CA ALA A 264 0.57 8.79 31.56
C ALA A 264 0.43 7.27 31.78
N TYR A 265 0.43 6.49 30.69
CA TYR A 265 0.41 5.03 30.75
C TYR A 265 1.65 4.46 31.44
N GLN A 266 2.83 5.03 31.19
CA GLN A 266 4.06 4.66 31.89
C GLN A 266 4.00 4.97 33.40
N GLN A 267 3.12 5.88 33.82
CA GLN A 267 2.83 6.19 35.23
C GLN A 267 1.68 5.34 35.81
N GLY A 268 1.11 4.41 35.04
CA GLY A 268 0.06 3.49 35.47
C GLY A 268 -1.37 3.91 35.09
N GLU A 269 -1.55 5.03 34.39
CA GLU A 269 -2.88 5.44 33.90
C GLU A 269 -3.32 4.58 32.70
N SER A 270 -4.53 4.02 32.74
CA SER A 270 -5.04 3.18 31.64
C SER A 270 -6.45 3.54 31.19
N ASN A 271 -7.15 4.39 31.95
CA ASN A 271 -8.53 4.76 31.67
C ASN A 271 -8.62 6.00 30.79
N PHE A 272 -8.19 5.88 29.54
CA PHE A 272 -8.30 6.97 28.56
C PHE A 272 -9.68 6.99 27.90
N THR A 273 -10.18 8.19 27.56
CA THR A 273 -11.32 8.34 26.66
C THR A 273 -10.96 7.77 25.29
N PRO A 274 -11.77 6.87 24.71
CA PRO A 274 -11.47 6.30 23.39
C PRO A 274 -11.31 7.37 22.31
N MET A 275 -10.25 7.23 21.51
CA MET A 275 -10.06 8.02 20.29
C MET A 275 -10.37 7.15 19.08
N PHE A 276 -11.24 7.65 18.21
CA PHE A 276 -11.53 7.03 16.92
C PHE A 276 -11.22 8.01 15.80
N ARG A 277 -10.44 7.57 14.83
CA ARG A 277 -10.03 8.37 13.68
C ARG A 277 -10.42 7.66 12.41
N LEU A 278 -11.22 8.32 11.60
CA LEU A 278 -11.73 7.78 10.35
C LEU A 278 -11.13 8.55 9.18
N LEU A 279 -10.41 7.85 8.31
CA LEU A 279 -9.92 8.41 7.05
C LEU A 279 -10.80 7.90 5.92
N GLU A 280 -11.75 8.73 5.48
CA GLU A 280 -12.64 8.41 4.38
C GLU A 280 -12.03 8.80 3.04
N GLU A 281 -12.31 7.99 2.00
CA GLU A 281 -11.68 8.07 0.68
C GLU A 281 -10.16 8.26 0.78
N ALA A 282 -9.50 7.37 1.54
CA ALA A 282 -8.07 7.43 1.82
C ALA A 282 -7.20 7.59 0.54
N VAL A 283 -7.66 7.01 -0.58
CA VAL A 283 -7.00 7.12 -1.89
C VAL A 283 -6.90 8.55 -2.41
N SER A 284 -7.84 9.43 -2.05
CA SER A 284 -7.87 10.84 -2.42
C SER A 284 -7.25 11.71 -1.32
N THR A 285 -7.60 11.47 -0.06
CA THR A 285 -7.17 12.32 1.05
C THR A 285 -5.67 12.23 1.33
N ILE A 286 -5.06 11.03 1.26
CA ILE A 286 -3.63 10.85 1.57
C ILE A 286 -2.73 11.62 0.60
N PRO A 287 -2.87 11.49 -0.73
CA PRO A 287 -2.08 12.26 -1.68
C PRO A 287 -2.22 13.77 -1.50
N GLU A 288 -3.41 14.27 -1.19
CA GLU A 288 -3.65 15.70 -0.99
C GLU A 288 -2.93 16.24 0.26
N ILE A 289 -2.97 15.51 1.38
CA ILE A 289 -2.20 15.88 2.58
C ILE A 289 -0.69 15.87 2.28
N ARG A 290 -0.20 14.87 1.53
CA ARG A 290 1.21 14.80 1.13
C ARG A 290 1.63 15.94 0.20
N ALA A 291 0.70 16.45 -0.60
CA ALA A 291 0.95 17.57 -1.51
C ALA A 291 1.13 18.92 -0.77
N LEU A 292 0.74 19.03 0.50
CA LEU A 292 0.94 20.23 1.31
C LEU A 292 2.42 20.50 1.62
N GLY A 293 3.25 19.46 1.70
CA GLY A 293 4.67 19.59 2.01
C GLY A 293 5.30 18.33 2.61
N SER A 294 6.62 18.33 2.67
CA SER A 294 7.40 17.24 3.27
C SER A 294 7.11 17.07 4.77
N GLU A 295 6.82 18.16 5.47
CA GLU A 295 6.45 18.16 6.89
C GLU A 295 5.11 17.45 7.12
N GLN A 296 4.04 17.84 6.41
CA GLN A 296 2.71 17.24 6.52
C GLN A 296 2.74 15.77 6.11
N SER A 297 3.52 15.43 5.07
CA SER A 297 3.78 14.04 4.70
C SER A 297 4.46 13.25 5.83
N ALA A 298 5.45 13.82 6.50
CA ALA A 298 6.11 13.19 7.65
C ALA A 298 5.14 13.03 8.84
N THR A 299 4.32 14.04 9.13
CA THR A 299 3.27 13.99 10.16
C THR A 299 2.28 12.88 9.88
N LEU A 300 1.73 12.79 8.66
CA LEU A 300 0.81 11.72 8.26
C LEU A 300 1.44 10.33 8.46
N ASN A 301 2.67 10.13 7.98
CA ASN A 301 3.34 8.83 8.11
C ASN A 301 3.59 8.45 9.58
N ARG A 302 3.98 9.41 10.43
CA ARG A 302 4.12 9.19 11.89
C ARG A 302 2.78 8.87 12.53
N TRP A 303 1.73 9.61 12.16
CA TRP A 303 0.37 9.42 12.64
C TRP A 303 -0.14 8.01 12.33
N GLN A 304 -0.04 7.57 11.07
CA GLN A 304 -0.42 6.21 10.66
C GLN A 304 0.37 5.13 11.42
N SER A 305 1.66 5.34 11.65
CA SER A 305 2.52 4.40 12.38
C SER A 305 2.14 4.29 13.86
N LYS A 306 1.91 5.42 14.56
CA LYS A 306 1.55 5.41 15.99
C LYS A 306 0.15 4.86 16.23
N HIS A 307 -0.83 5.30 15.45
CA HIS A 307 -2.17 4.70 15.45
C HIS A 307 -2.17 3.26 14.97
N GLY A 308 -1.05 2.75 14.45
CA GLY A 308 -0.90 1.35 14.10
C GLY A 308 -0.24 0.47 15.15
N SER A 309 0.44 1.05 16.14
CA SER A 309 1.28 0.30 17.09
C SER A 309 0.89 0.50 18.55
N LEU A 310 0.17 1.58 18.88
CA LEU A 310 -0.16 1.95 20.25
C LEU A 310 -1.67 1.86 20.57
N THR A 311 -2.46 1.27 19.66
CA THR A 311 -3.93 1.28 19.72
C THR A 311 -4.49 0.72 21.02
N ARG A 312 -3.99 -0.45 21.42
CA ARG A 312 -4.33 -1.15 22.66
C ARG A 312 -4.14 -0.27 23.90
N LYS A 313 -2.91 0.21 24.09
CA LYS A 313 -2.49 0.87 25.34
C LYS A 313 -3.18 2.22 25.54
N LEU A 314 -3.45 2.92 24.44
CA LEU A 314 -3.94 4.30 24.47
C LEU A 314 -5.43 4.42 24.11
N ARG A 315 -6.11 3.29 23.90
CA ARG A 315 -7.51 3.21 23.46
C ARG A 315 -7.78 4.07 22.22
N SER A 316 -6.87 3.98 21.25
CA SER A 316 -6.88 4.81 20.04
C SER A 316 -6.97 3.92 18.82
N ARG A 317 -7.93 4.15 17.91
CA ARG A 317 -8.08 3.34 16.70
C ARG A 317 -8.20 4.21 15.47
N ALA A 318 -7.59 3.73 14.39
CA ALA A 318 -7.75 4.28 13.06
C ALA A 318 -8.54 3.32 12.16
N CYS A 319 -9.46 3.87 11.40
CA CYS A 319 -10.22 3.17 10.38
C CYS A 319 -9.99 3.83 9.02
N TYR A 320 -9.73 3.00 8.01
CA TYR A 320 -9.52 3.45 6.63
C TYR A 320 -10.69 3.03 5.76
N VAL A 321 -11.29 3.99 5.05
CA VAL A 321 -12.38 3.71 4.12
C VAL A 321 -11.89 3.99 2.71
N SER A 322 -12.06 3.03 1.82
CA SER A 322 -11.63 3.21 0.43
C SER A 322 -12.53 2.47 -0.55
N THR A 323 -12.60 3.00 -1.76
CA THR A 323 -13.15 2.30 -2.92
C THR A 323 -12.11 1.39 -3.57
N GLU A 324 -10.83 1.56 -3.26
CA GLU A 324 -9.69 0.81 -3.78
C GLU A 324 -9.12 -0.17 -2.76
N LEU A 325 -8.55 -1.27 -3.25
CA LEU A 325 -7.87 -2.28 -2.42
C LEU A 325 -6.41 -2.33 -2.86
N THR A 326 -5.63 -1.32 -2.47
CA THR A 326 -4.19 -1.28 -2.72
C THR A 326 -3.47 -0.79 -1.47
N ALA A 327 -2.30 -1.37 -1.15
CA ALA A 327 -1.50 -0.95 0.00
C ALA A 327 -1.12 0.54 -0.09
N GLU A 328 -0.83 1.01 -1.31
CA GLU A 328 -0.55 2.42 -1.60
C GLU A 328 -1.73 3.33 -1.26
N SER A 329 -2.96 2.95 -1.63
CA SER A 329 -4.17 3.74 -1.33
C SER A 329 -4.45 3.87 0.17
N LEU A 330 -3.98 2.92 0.98
CA LEU A 330 -4.10 2.96 2.43
C LEU A 330 -2.90 3.66 3.09
N GLY A 331 -1.84 3.95 2.33
CA GLY A 331 -0.58 4.49 2.84
C GLY A 331 0.16 3.54 3.77
N MET A 332 -0.11 2.23 3.69
CA MET A 332 0.44 1.22 4.61
C MET A 332 1.53 0.37 3.93
N SER A 333 2.52 -0.06 4.71
CA SER A 333 3.47 -1.09 4.26
C SER A 333 2.78 -2.45 4.12
N GLY A 334 3.41 -3.37 3.39
CA GLY A 334 2.91 -4.75 3.26
C GLY A 334 2.79 -5.49 4.59
N ASP A 335 3.67 -5.19 5.56
CA ASP A 335 3.62 -5.80 6.90
C ASP A 335 2.44 -5.26 7.70
N ALA A 336 2.25 -3.94 7.72
CA ALA A 336 1.17 -3.30 8.47
C ALA A 336 -0.23 -3.69 7.98
N ARG A 337 -0.32 -4.23 6.76
CA ARG A 337 -1.54 -4.81 6.19
C ARG A 337 -1.90 -6.15 6.84
N ASN A 338 -0.93 -6.97 7.22
CA ASN A 338 -1.23 -8.29 7.77
C ASN A 338 -1.94 -8.18 9.14
N ASP A 339 -1.72 -7.07 9.85
CA ASP A 339 -2.38 -6.74 11.12
C ASP A 339 -3.73 -6.00 10.92
N LEU A 340 -4.22 -5.88 9.68
CA LEU A 340 -5.41 -5.11 9.34
C LEU A 340 -6.61 -6.05 9.17
N THR A 341 -7.66 -5.80 9.93
CA THR A 341 -8.97 -6.43 9.66
C THR A 341 -9.65 -5.68 8.51
N ILE A 342 -9.96 -6.36 7.41
CA ILE A 342 -10.53 -5.72 6.21
C ILE A 342 -11.94 -6.23 5.96
N ILE A 343 -12.90 -5.31 5.90
CA ILE A 343 -14.31 -5.60 5.78
C ILE A 343 -14.80 -5.17 4.39
N PHE A 344 -15.50 -6.08 3.72
CA PHE A 344 -16.05 -5.91 2.39
C PHE A 344 -17.59 -5.95 2.44
N PRO A 345 -18.26 -4.82 2.73
CA PRO A 345 -19.69 -4.81 2.97
C PRO A 345 -20.51 -4.94 1.69
N GLY A 346 -21.58 -5.71 1.76
CA GLY A 346 -22.57 -5.88 0.70
C GLY A 346 -22.03 -6.56 -0.56
N GLN A 347 -22.92 -6.84 -1.50
CA GLN A 347 -22.57 -7.51 -2.76
C GLN A 347 -21.46 -6.79 -3.55
N LYS A 348 -21.43 -5.46 -3.47
CA LYS A 348 -20.40 -4.62 -4.12
C LYS A 348 -19.02 -4.75 -3.46
N GLY A 349 -18.96 -4.89 -2.14
CA GLY A 349 -17.72 -5.16 -1.41
C GLY A 349 -17.26 -6.60 -1.68
N ILE A 350 -18.16 -7.57 -1.56
CA ILE A 350 -17.90 -8.99 -1.82
C ILE A 350 -17.33 -9.18 -3.23
N SER A 351 -17.98 -8.63 -4.25
CA SER A 351 -17.48 -8.68 -5.63
C SER A 351 -16.07 -8.11 -5.78
N LYS A 352 -15.70 -7.11 -4.97
CA LYS A 352 -14.35 -6.54 -4.99
C LYS A 352 -13.34 -7.51 -4.36
N ALA A 353 -13.66 -8.11 -3.23
CA ALA A 353 -12.82 -9.14 -2.59
C ALA A 353 -12.62 -10.35 -3.51
N LEU A 354 -13.69 -10.87 -4.11
CA LEU A 354 -13.66 -12.03 -5.00
C LEU A 354 -12.87 -11.83 -6.30
N ASN A 355 -12.64 -10.57 -6.68
CA ASN A 355 -11.86 -10.21 -7.86
C ASN A 355 -10.43 -9.76 -7.49
N ASP A 356 -10.07 -9.75 -6.21
CA ASP A 356 -8.74 -9.39 -5.78
C ASP A 356 -7.76 -10.55 -5.95
N THR A 357 -6.88 -10.42 -6.94
CA THR A 357 -5.81 -11.38 -7.22
C THR A 357 -4.46 -10.97 -6.64
N ARG A 358 -4.36 -9.78 -6.02
CA ARG A 358 -3.08 -9.17 -5.67
C ARG A 358 -2.86 -9.08 -4.17
N MET A 359 -3.79 -8.47 -3.45
CA MET A 359 -3.54 -8.06 -2.06
C MET A 359 -3.78 -9.21 -1.09
N LEU A 360 -5.00 -9.72 -1.06
CA LEU A 360 -5.50 -10.79 -0.21
C LEU A 360 -5.73 -12.09 -1.01
N LYS A 361 -5.61 -12.01 -2.34
CA LYS A 361 -5.56 -13.15 -3.27
C LYS A 361 -6.80 -14.04 -3.27
N LEU A 362 -7.95 -13.59 -2.76
CA LEU A 362 -9.19 -14.40 -2.79
C LEU A 362 -9.67 -14.73 -4.21
N GLY A 363 -9.36 -13.86 -5.17
CA GLY A 363 -9.69 -14.07 -6.58
C GLY A 363 -8.73 -14.98 -7.35
N THR A 364 -7.68 -15.52 -6.72
CA THR A 364 -6.77 -16.46 -7.40
C THR A 364 -7.43 -17.84 -7.56
N ARG A 365 -6.96 -18.62 -8.54
CA ARG A 365 -7.45 -19.99 -8.78
C ARG A 365 -7.21 -20.90 -7.57
N ASP A 366 -6.09 -20.73 -6.87
CA ASP A 366 -5.75 -21.48 -5.66
C ASP A 366 -6.83 -21.38 -4.57
N ASN A 367 -7.57 -20.26 -4.55
CA ASN A 367 -8.63 -20.00 -3.59
C ASN A 367 -10.04 -20.30 -4.14
N ALA A 368 -10.18 -20.99 -5.27
CA ALA A 368 -11.49 -21.28 -5.89
C ALA A 368 -12.45 -22.01 -4.93
N ARG A 369 -11.95 -23.03 -4.20
CA ARG A 369 -12.74 -23.79 -3.22
C ARG A 369 -13.15 -22.93 -2.03
N LEU A 370 -12.24 -22.09 -1.54
CA LEU A 370 -12.53 -21.16 -0.44
C LEU A 370 -13.61 -20.15 -0.85
N LYS A 371 -13.49 -19.58 -2.05
CA LYS A 371 -14.49 -18.70 -2.65
C LYS A 371 -15.87 -19.37 -2.73
N GLU A 372 -15.95 -20.61 -3.23
CA GLU A 372 -17.20 -21.36 -3.30
C GLU A 372 -17.82 -21.55 -1.91
N THR A 373 -16.99 -21.92 -0.92
CA THR A 373 -17.42 -22.13 0.47
C THR A 373 -17.98 -20.84 1.07
N LEU A 374 -17.27 -19.72 0.93
CA LEU A 374 -17.72 -18.42 1.41
C LEU A 374 -19.02 -17.98 0.71
N MET A 375 -19.15 -18.23 -0.59
CA MET A 375 -20.37 -17.86 -1.33
C MET A 375 -21.57 -18.70 -0.92
N GLU A 376 -21.40 -19.99 -0.63
CA GLU A 376 -22.49 -20.82 -0.12
C GLU A 376 -22.88 -20.40 1.31
N GLN A 377 -21.93 -20.02 2.16
CA GLN A 377 -22.22 -19.45 3.49
C GLN A 377 -22.99 -18.13 3.44
N LEU A 378 -22.72 -17.29 2.44
CA LEU A 378 -23.39 -16.00 2.27
C LEU A 378 -24.80 -16.11 1.65
N LYS A 379 -25.18 -17.31 1.19
CA LYS A 379 -26.47 -17.55 0.54
C LYS A 379 -27.60 -17.40 1.54
N GLY A 380 -28.58 -16.56 1.20
CA GLY A 380 -29.73 -16.27 2.06
C GLY A 380 -29.49 -15.19 3.13
N ILE A 381 -28.28 -14.64 3.23
CA ILE A 381 -27.99 -13.50 4.11
C ILE A 381 -28.42 -12.20 3.41
N ASP A 382 -29.27 -11.39 4.05
CA ASP A 382 -29.79 -10.13 3.47
C ASP A 382 -28.70 -9.06 3.28
N ARG A 383 -27.84 -8.88 4.29
CA ARG A 383 -26.72 -7.92 4.25
C ARG A 383 -25.39 -8.66 4.39
N PRO A 384 -24.96 -9.38 3.35
CA PRO A 384 -23.76 -10.19 3.41
C PRO A 384 -22.51 -9.30 3.39
N ALA A 385 -21.44 -9.78 4.00
CA ALA A 385 -20.12 -9.19 3.92
C ALA A 385 -19.05 -10.28 3.94
N LEU A 386 -17.86 -9.94 3.45
CA LEU A 386 -16.66 -10.72 3.70
C LEU A 386 -15.75 -9.96 4.66
N VAL A 387 -15.11 -10.68 5.56
CA VAL A 387 -14.11 -10.14 6.49
C VAL A 387 -12.81 -10.91 6.31
N TRP A 388 -11.72 -10.18 6.08
CA TRP A 388 -10.37 -10.71 6.19
C TRP A 388 -9.81 -10.34 7.55
N HIS A 389 -9.43 -11.33 8.34
CA HIS A 389 -8.95 -11.15 9.71
C HIS A 389 -7.93 -12.24 10.03
N ASP A 390 -6.79 -11.87 10.61
CA ASP A 390 -5.69 -12.79 10.97
C ASP A 390 -5.27 -13.77 9.88
N GLY A 391 -5.27 -13.32 8.62
CA GLY A 391 -4.88 -14.15 7.48
C GLY A 391 -5.95 -15.11 6.98
N GLU A 392 -7.19 -15.00 7.49
CA GLU A 392 -8.30 -15.86 7.13
C GLU A 392 -9.50 -15.07 6.59
N TRP A 393 -10.28 -15.72 5.73
CA TRP A 393 -11.52 -15.17 5.19
C TRP A 393 -12.73 -15.72 5.93
N TYR A 394 -13.64 -14.83 6.28
CA TYR A 394 -14.89 -15.16 6.95
C TYR A 394 -16.08 -14.58 6.20
N ALA A 395 -17.15 -15.37 6.09
CA ALA A 395 -18.47 -14.88 5.74
C ALA A 395 -19.08 -14.15 6.95
N ALA A 396 -19.77 -13.04 6.72
CA ALA A 396 -20.37 -12.24 7.78
C ALA A 396 -21.78 -11.77 7.39
N SER A 397 -22.64 -11.62 8.41
CA SER A 397 -23.96 -11.00 8.27
C SER A 397 -23.96 -9.65 8.97
N ILE A 398 -24.19 -8.58 8.23
CA ILE A 398 -24.43 -7.24 8.80
C ILE A 398 -25.91 -7.19 9.24
N PRO A 399 -26.26 -6.61 10.39
CA PRO A 399 -27.67 -6.36 10.70
C PRO A 399 -28.28 -5.36 9.70
N THR A 400 -29.61 -5.32 9.57
CA THR A 400 -30.24 -4.25 8.79
C THR A 400 -30.07 -2.93 9.52
N LEU A 401 -29.52 -1.92 8.82
CA LEU A 401 -29.15 -0.62 9.39
C LEU A 401 -29.98 0.52 8.79
N ASP A 402 -30.42 1.44 9.64
CA ASP A 402 -31.02 2.70 9.24
C ASP A 402 -29.99 3.68 8.61
N ALA A 403 -30.41 4.90 8.26
CA ALA A 403 -29.52 5.91 7.69
C ALA A 403 -28.44 6.41 8.68
N LYS A 404 -28.71 6.29 9.99
CA LYS A 404 -27.81 6.66 11.08
C LYS A 404 -26.88 5.51 11.50
N GLY A 405 -27.05 4.31 10.93
CA GLY A 405 -26.27 3.13 11.28
C GLY A 405 -26.75 2.42 12.54
N ASN A 406 -27.98 2.64 12.99
CA ASN A 406 -28.57 1.83 14.06
C ASN A 406 -29.22 0.57 13.48
N PRO A 407 -29.18 -0.56 14.21
CA PRO A 407 -29.99 -1.73 13.86
C PRO A 407 -31.47 -1.38 13.80
N GLU A 408 -32.20 -1.89 12.81
CA GLU A 408 -33.65 -1.76 12.76
C GLU A 408 -34.29 -2.33 14.05
N GLY A 409 -35.20 -1.56 14.66
CA GLY A 409 -35.84 -1.93 15.93
C GLY A 409 -35.08 -1.54 17.20
N HIS A 410 -33.94 -0.85 17.09
CA HIS A 410 -33.25 -0.28 18.26
C HIS A 410 -34.14 0.79 18.95
N PRO A 411 -34.18 0.91 20.30
CA PRO A 411 -35.07 1.83 21.00
C PRO A 411 -34.87 3.32 20.64
N ASP A 412 -33.67 3.70 20.20
CA ASP A 412 -33.37 5.05 19.66
C ASP A 412 -33.81 5.22 18.18
N TYR A 413 -34.52 4.25 17.61
CA TYR A 413 -35.06 4.30 16.26
C TYR A 413 -36.37 5.10 16.27
N GLU A 414 -36.27 6.40 15.99
CA GLU A 414 -37.41 7.16 15.48
C GLU A 414 -37.41 7.08 13.94
N PRO A 415 -38.28 6.26 13.31
CA PRO A 415 -38.42 6.24 11.86
C PRO A 415 -39.00 7.58 11.40
N ASN A 416 -38.12 8.53 11.08
CA ASN A 416 -38.53 9.85 10.62
C ASN A 416 -38.91 9.77 9.14
N PHE A 417 -40.19 9.53 8.85
CA PHE A 417 -40.77 9.52 7.50
C PHE A 417 -41.34 10.87 7.07
N GLU A 418 -41.02 11.97 7.77
CA GLU A 418 -41.70 13.24 7.56
C GLU A 418 -40.76 14.38 7.14
N TYR A 419 -40.05 14.24 6.01
CA TYR A 419 -39.52 15.40 5.26
C TYR A 419 -39.48 15.12 3.74
N LEU A 420 -40.67 15.12 3.14
CA LEU A 420 -40.86 15.50 1.74
C LEU A 420 -41.83 16.70 1.69
N ALA A 421 -41.31 17.88 2.03
CA ALA A 421 -41.78 19.15 1.48
C ALA A 421 -40.67 20.23 1.64
N PRO A 422 -40.40 21.06 0.61
CA PRO A 422 -39.36 22.07 0.64
C PRO A 422 -39.88 23.33 1.35
N GLY A 423 -39.19 23.77 2.40
CA GLY A 423 -39.50 24.98 3.16
C GLY A 423 -38.22 25.78 3.43
N SER A 424 -37.97 26.75 2.57
CA SER A 424 -36.89 27.75 2.57
C SER A 424 -36.67 28.52 3.88
N ALA A 425 -35.40 28.70 4.27
CA ALA A 425 -34.86 29.93 4.87
C ALA A 425 -33.32 29.98 4.72
N PRO A 426 -32.71 31.18 4.65
CA PRO A 426 -31.49 31.41 3.86
C PRO A 426 -30.20 31.19 4.65
N VAL A 427 -29.19 30.72 3.93
CA VAL A 427 -27.78 30.80 4.35
C VAL A 427 -27.38 32.28 4.31
N GLN A 428 -27.10 32.86 5.48
CA GLN A 428 -26.42 34.16 5.56
C GLN A 428 -24.94 33.94 5.25
N ASP A 429 -24.52 34.52 4.12
CA ASP A 429 -23.13 34.73 3.73
C ASP A 429 -22.36 35.47 4.82
N LEU A 430 -21.37 34.79 5.42
CA LEU A 430 -20.29 35.41 6.17
C LEU A 430 -19.27 35.99 5.19
N ASN A 431 -19.62 37.10 4.55
CA ASN A 431 -18.64 37.93 3.86
C ASN A 431 -19.14 39.38 3.69
N GLN A 432 -19.08 40.17 4.76
CA GLN A 432 -19.07 41.62 4.65
C GLN A 432 -18.02 42.25 5.57
N ASN A 433 -16.98 42.77 4.91
CA ASN A 433 -16.12 43.82 5.44
C ASN A 433 -16.96 45.06 5.78
N GLY A 434 -16.82 45.57 6.99
CA GLY A 434 -17.43 46.82 7.43
C GLY A 434 -16.80 47.30 8.72
N SER A 435 -15.95 48.31 8.57
CA SER A 435 -15.41 49.19 9.61
C SER A 435 -16.39 49.52 10.73
N ASP A 436 -15.99 49.30 11.98
CA ASP A 436 -16.00 50.36 12.98
C ASP A 436 -15.05 50.03 14.13
N GLY A 437 -14.18 50.98 14.43
CA GLY A 437 -13.25 50.92 15.55
C GLY A 437 -13.93 51.49 16.79
N SER A 438 -14.06 50.66 17.82
CA SER A 438 -13.87 51.00 19.24
C SER A 438 -14.40 49.87 20.09
N ASP A 439 -13.55 48.86 20.34
CA ASP A 439 -13.55 48.17 21.62
C ASP A 439 -12.19 47.50 21.84
N LEU A 440 -11.40 48.17 22.67
CA LEU A 440 -10.14 47.73 23.23
C LEU A 440 -10.40 46.71 24.35
N ASN A 441 -9.53 45.70 24.40
CA ASN A 441 -9.18 44.87 25.56
C ASN A 441 -10.11 43.71 25.95
N ARG A 442 -10.00 42.58 25.23
CA ARG A 442 -9.79 41.26 25.88
C ARG A 442 -9.33 40.21 24.87
N PHE A 443 -8.27 39.50 25.22
CA PHE A 443 -7.61 38.40 24.49
C PHE A 443 -6.64 38.82 23.37
N GLY A 444 -5.49 39.35 23.80
CA GLY A 444 -4.27 39.35 22.99
C GLY A 444 -3.30 38.29 23.48
N SER A 445 -2.94 37.35 22.62
CA SER A 445 -1.60 36.73 22.63
C SER A 445 -1.18 36.47 21.20
N SER A 446 -0.25 37.27 20.73
CA SER A 446 0.35 37.24 19.39
C SER A 446 1.18 35.95 19.18
N PRO A 447 1.23 35.38 17.96
CA PRO A 447 2.06 34.22 17.60
C PRO A 447 3.55 34.36 17.99
N VAL A 448 4.05 35.60 18.13
CA VAL A 448 5.44 35.88 18.56
C VAL A 448 5.68 35.52 20.03
N GLN A 449 4.64 35.58 20.89
CA GLN A 449 4.75 35.18 22.30
C GLN A 449 4.73 33.67 22.50
N TRP A 450 4.18 32.91 21.56
CA TRP A 450 4.24 31.45 21.56
C TRP A 450 5.63 30.95 21.15
N LEU A 451 6.22 31.56 20.12
CA LEU A 451 7.59 31.27 19.68
C LEU A 451 8.64 31.58 20.77
N ASN A 452 8.49 32.68 21.50
CA ASN A 452 9.38 32.99 22.64
C ASN A 452 9.17 32.02 23.82
N ARG A 453 7.95 31.53 24.06
CA ARG A 453 7.69 30.52 25.10
C ARG A 453 8.29 29.15 24.78
N CYS A 454 8.33 28.77 23.51
CA CYS A 454 8.99 27.53 23.05
C CYS A 454 10.51 27.63 23.11
N LEU A 455 11.08 28.81 22.87
CA LEU A 455 12.52 29.06 23.02
C LEU A 455 12.95 29.08 24.50
N ASP A 456 12.17 29.72 25.38
CA ASP A 456 12.49 29.79 26.82
C ASP A 456 12.36 28.41 27.52
N ALA A 457 11.35 27.60 27.17
CA ALA A 457 11.17 26.25 27.73
C ALA A 457 12.29 25.25 27.34
N SER A 458 12.96 25.50 26.22
CA SER A 458 14.12 24.70 25.79
C SER A 458 15.39 25.05 26.59
N SER A 459 15.49 26.26 27.12
CA SER A 459 16.66 26.72 27.89
C SER A 459 16.65 26.27 29.36
N GLU A 460 15.47 26.12 29.97
CA GLU A 460 15.34 25.64 31.36
C GLU A 460 15.52 24.12 31.50
N THR A 461 15.27 23.36 30.43
CA THR A 461 15.39 21.89 30.45
C THR A 461 16.82 21.41 30.18
N LEU A 462 17.65 22.23 29.51
CA LEU A 462 19.07 21.94 29.24
C LEU A 462 20.02 22.33 30.38
N ASN A 463 19.60 23.16 31.33
CA ASN A 463 20.42 23.58 32.48
C ASN A 463 20.30 22.66 33.71
N ARG A 464 19.48 21.59 33.67
CA ARG A 464 19.22 20.74 34.85
C ARG A 464 19.97 19.40 34.88
N PHE A 465 20.79 19.09 33.87
CA PHE A 465 21.56 17.83 33.78
C PHE A 465 23.08 17.99 33.64
N GLY A 466 23.63 19.19 33.86
CA GLY A 466 25.06 19.47 33.63
C GLY A 466 25.77 20.15 34.79
N SER A 467 25.61 19.70 36.04
CA SER A 467 26.45 20.16 37.15
C SER A 467 27.45 19.08 37.56
N GLY A 468 28.62 19.10 36.93
CA GLY A 468 29.76 18.33 37.41
C GLY A 468 30.78 17.99 36.33
N PHE A 469 31.49 18.99 35.81
CA PHE A 469 32.95 18.95 35.62
C PHE A 469 33.41 20.30 35.05
N SER A 470 34.34 20.95 35.76
CA SER A 470 35.04 22.14 35.30
C SER A 470 36.00 21.80 34.15
N SER A 471 36.01 22.62 33.10
CA SER A 471 37.19 22.85 32.25
C SER A 471 36.93 24.04 31.33
N ASP A 472 37.82 25.03 31.43
CA ASP A 472 37.97 26.16 30.50
C ASP A 472 38.08 25.71 29.04
N GLY A 473 37.62 26.58 28.13
CA GLY A 473 37.89 26.46 26.70
C GLY A 473 36.89 27.21 25.83
N SER A 474 37.23 28.45 25.49
CA SER A 474 36.61 29.23 24.42
C SER A 474 36.66 28.50 23.07
N ASP A 475 35.55 28.48 22.32
CA ASP A 475 35.55 28.93 20.92
C ASP A 475 34.15 29.00 20.31
N SER A 476 33.95 30.06 19.54
CA SER A 476 32.78 30.41 18.75
C SER A 476 32.57 29.47 17.56
N VAL A 477 31.37 28.93 17.35
CA VAL A 477 31.01 28.26 16.09
C VAL A 477 29.63 28.70 15.57
N GLN A 478 29.68 29.20 14.34
CA GLN A 478 28.58 29.53 13.44
C GLN A 478 27.81 28.29 12.96
N GLY A 479 26.49 28.47 12.78
CA GLY A 479 25.63 27.84 11.76
C GLY A 479 25.83 26.35 11.42
N GLY A 480 25.13 25.46 12.13
CA GLY A 480 25.11 24.02 11.84
C GLY A 480 24.26 23.65 10.63
N SER A 481 24.91 23.41 9.49
CA SER A 481 24.49 22.43 8.49
C SER A 481 24.54 21.04 9.12
N GLY A 482 23.45 20.26 9.07
CA GLY A 482 23.38 18.93 9.68
C GLY A 482 24.49 18.03 9.19
N THR A 483 25.50 17.83 10.04
CA THR A 483 26.73 17.13 9.71
C THR A 483 26.52 15.62 9.64
N PHE A 484 27.04 15.08 8.56
CA PHE A 484 27.41 13.68 8.37
C PHE A 484 28.15 13.14 9.62
N THR A 485 27.54 12.23 10.37
CA THR A 485 28.23 11.50 11.44
C THR A 485 28.50 10.09 10.96
N SER A 486 29.68 9.84 10.39
CA SER A 486 30.17 8.47 10.28
C SER A 486 30.33 7.91 11.70
N GLU A 487 30.05 6.62 11.89
CA GLU A 487 30.63 5.93 13.04
C GLU A 487 32.13 6.22 13.04
N ASN A 488 32.74 6.55 14.19
CA ASN A 488 34.16 6.94 14.34
C ASN A 488 35.11 5.79 13.95
N LEU A 489 35.10 5.40 12.68
CA LEU A 489 35.89 4.35 12.08
C LEU A 489 37.01 5.02 11.31
N THR A 490 38.22 4.51 11.50
CA THR A 490 39.33 4.84 10.61
C THR A 490 39.07 4.27 9.21
N SER A 491 39.67 4.82 8.15
CA SER A 491 39.48 4.33 6.77
C SER A 491 39.74 2.82 6.65
N VAL A 492 40.76 2.32 7.37
CA VAL A 492 41.10 0.88 7.43
C VAL A 492 39.96 0.05 8.05
N GLN A 493 39.37 0.52 9.16
CA GLN A 493 38.23 -0.16 9.79
C GLN A 493 36.98 -0.10 8.92
N ALA A 494 36.75 1.02 8.23
CA ALA A 494 35.62 1.17 7.31
C ALA A 494 35.74 0.19 6.13
N VAL A 495 36.92 0.06 5.52
CA VAL A 495 37.20 -0.92 4.45
C VAL A 495 36.99 -2.36 4.90
N GLN A 496 37.53 -2.71 6.08
CA GLN A 496 37.33 -4.04 6.65
C GLN A 496 35.83 -4.32 6.85
N ARG A 497 35.10 -3.35 7.40
CA ARG A 497 33.66 -3.48 7.64
C ARG A 497 32.85 -3.58 6.36
N ILE A 498 33.19 -2.82 5.31
CA ILE A 498 32.56 -2.94 3.99
C ILE A 498 32.75 -4.35 3.43
N THR A 499 33.96 -4.90 3.52
CA THR A 499 34.29 -6.25 3.04
C THR A 499 33.49 -7.34 3.77
N GLU A 500 33.36 -7.23 5.09
CA GLU A 500 32.52 -8.13 5.90
C GLU A 500 31.05 -8.08 5.47
N LEU A 501 30.50 -6.88 5.25
CA LEU A 501 29.11 -6.70 4.86
C LEU A 501 28.85 -7.17 3.42
N GLN A 502 29.81 -7.00 2.51
CA GLN A 502 29.74 -7.56 1.16
C GLN A 502 29.77 -9.09 1.19
N ALA A 503 30.64 -9.70 2.01
CA ALA A 503 30.68 -11.15 2.20
C ALA A 503 29.38 -11.71 2.80
N ALA A 504 28.66 -10.90 3.59
CA ALA A 504 27.31 -11.21 4.08
C ALA A 504 26.19 -10.98 3.05
N GLY A 505 26.51 -10.58 1.81
CA GLY A 505 25.56 -10.44 0.71
C GLY A 505 24.79 -9.11 0.68
N LEU A 506 25.21 -8.10 1.46
CA LEU A 506 24.56 -6.79 1.43
C LEU A 506 24.97 -6.01 0.17
N ASN A 507 24.00 -5.34 -0.45
CA ASN A 507 24.26 -4.43 -1.56
C ASN A 507 24.77 -3.07 -1.07
N GLN A 508 25.34 -2.27 -1.98
CA GLN A 508 25.91 -0.94 -1.68
C GLN A 508 24.96 -0.05 -0.86
N THR A 509 23.67 0.00 -1.20
CA THR A 509 22.71 0.83 -0.48
C THR A 509 22.54 0.38 0.97
N GLN A 510 22.46 -0.93 1.21
CA GLN A 510 22.33 -1.48 2.55
C GLN A 510 23.60 -1.23 3.37
N ILE A 511 24.78 -1.39 2.76
CA ILE A 511 26.06 -1.07 3.40
C ILE A 511 26.12 0.41 3.79
N ILE A 512 25.70 1.30 2.89
CA ILE A 512 25.67 2.74 3.16
C ILE A 512 24.76 3.07 4.34
N PHE A 513 23.58 2.44 4.38
CA PHE A 513 22.65 2.63 5.49
C PHE A 513 23.22 2.11 6.82
N VAL A 514 23.96 1.00 6.81
CA VAL A 514 24.56 0.44 8.03
C VAL A 514 25.67 1.34 8.57
N LEU A 515 26.59 1.80 7.71
CA LEU A 515 27.78 2.55 8.12
C LEU A 515 27.53 4.02 8.40
N TRP A 516 26.71 4.68 7.58
CA TRP A 516 26.49 6.13 7.69
C TRP A 516 25.06 6.49 8.11
N ARG A 517 24.18 5.50 8.34
CA ARG A 517 22.77 5.71 8.75
C ARG A 517 21.97 6.56 7.77
N VAL A 518 22.42 6.67 6.53
CA VAL A 518 21.75 7.46 5.48
C VAL A 518 20.86 6.58 4.61
N LYS A 519 19.57 6.94 4.51
CA LYS A 519 18.60 6.24 3.64
C LYS A 519 18.83 6.61 2.17
N LYS A 520 18.58 5.66 1.26
CA LYS A 520 18.62 5.89 -0.19
C LYS A 520 17.68 7.03 -0.59
N GLY A 521 18.19 8.02 -1.30
CA GLY A 521 17.40 9.14 -1.80
C GLY A 521 18.23 10.17 -2.56
N GLY A 522 17.58 11.26 -2.96
CA GLY A 522 18.23 12.42 -3.59
C GLY A 522 18.85 13.41 -2.60
N SER A 523 18.99 13.05 -1.32
CA SER A 523 19.60 13.94 -0.33
C SER A 523 21.12 14.06 -0.56
N GLN A 524 21.67 15.24 -0.29
CA GLN A 524 23.11 15.49 -0.39
C GLN A 524 23.89 14.50 0.49
N ALA A 525 23.43 14.23 1.71
CA ALA A 525 24.05 13.27 2.61
C ALA A 525 24.17 11.85 2.03
N TYR A 526 23.18 11.41 1.21
CA TYR A 526 23.28 10.09 0.57
C TYR A 526 24.31 10.12 -0.57
N GLN A 527 24.39 11.22 -1.32
CA GLN A 527 25.43 11.39 -2.35
C GLN A 527 26.83 11.42 -1.74
N ASP A 528 26.99 12.10 -0.61
CA ASP A 528 28.26 12.17 0.13
C ASP A 528 28.67 10.77 0.63
N ALA A 529 27.75 10.02 1.23
CA ALA A 529 28.00 8.64 1.66
C ALA A 529 28.31 7.69 0.48
N VAL A 530 27.65 7.87 -0.67
CA VAL A 530 27.95 7.12 -1.90
C VAL A 530 29.37 7.43 -2.40
N ASN A 531 29.79 8.68 -2.33
CA ASN A 531 31.14 9.10 -2.75
C ASN A 531 32.21 8.56 -1.80
N GLU A 532 31.99 8.62 -0.49
CA GLU A 532 32.90 8.06 0.52
C GLU A 532 33.04 6.54 0.36
N TYR A 533 31.93 5.83 0.17
CA TYR A 533 31.96 4.39 -0.13
C TYR A 533 32.81 4.08 -1.37
N LYS A 534 32.69 4.87 -2.45
CA LYS A 534 33.49 4.69 -3.67
C LYS A 534 34.98 4.97 -3.44
N LEU A 535 35.30 5.99 -2.65
CA LEU A 535 36.70 6.30 -2.29
C LEU A 535 37.33 5.14 -1.52
N LEU A 536 36.66 4.63 -0.49
CA LEU A 536 37.14 3.50 0.31
C LEU A 536 37.30 2.23 -0.54
N MET A 537 36.38 1.94 -1.45
CA MET A 537 36.49 0.77 -2.34
C MET A 537 37.58 0.91 -3.41
N ASN A 538 37.97 2.13 -3.77
CA ASN A 538 39.08 2.37 -4.70
C ASN A 538 40.45 2.20 -4.03
N GLU A 539 40.57 2.30 -2.70
CA GLU A 539 41.83 2.03 -1.98
C GLU A 539 42.14 0.53 -1.87
N VAL A 540 41.14 -0.33 -2.08
CA VAL A 540 41.25 -1.81 -1.99
C VAL A 540 41.70 -2.44 -3.31
N ASN A 541 41.47 -1.75 -4.44
CA ASN A 541 41.86 -2.18 -5.79
C ASN A 541 43.19 -1.55 -6.19
#